data_AF-A0A6H1W900-F1
#
_entry.id   AF-A0A6H1W900-F1
#
_cell.length_a   1.000
_cell.length_b   1.000
_cell.length_c   1.000
_cell.angle_alpha   90.00
_cell.angle_beta   90.00
_cell.angle_gamma   90.00
#
_symmetry.space_group_name_H-M   'P 1'
#
loop_
_entity.id
_entity.type
_entity.pdbx_description
1 polymer ?
#
loop_
_entity_poly.entity_id
_entity_poly.type
_entity_poly.pdbx_seq_one_letter_code
_entity_poly.pdbx_strand_id
1 'polypeptide(L)'
;MSIADGVDSTTDMGEAMMGFLAIFAQMERRFIQRRTRSGLAEARAQGRVGGRPRALNSLQTQTAVRMSDEGHRVRDIAKTLKVSEPTIYRYLSAAEK
;
A
#
# COMPACT_ATOMS: atom_id res chain seq x y z
N MET A 1 22.11 -8.64 -21.28
CA MET A 1 21.84 -9.39 -22.53
C MET A 1 23.20 -9.68 -23.14
N SER A 2 23.61 -10.94 -23.10
CA SER A 2 24.99 -11.39 -23.35
C SER A 2 25.11 -12.01 -24.74
N ILE A 3 26.31 -11.96 -25.31
CA ILE A 3 26.73 -12.60 -26.56
C ILE A 3 26.49 -14.13 -26.54
N ALA A 4 26.19 -14.70 -25.37
CA ALA A 4 25.91 -16.12 -25.18
C ALA A 4 24.51 -16.60 -25.62
N ASP A 5 23.51 -15.73 -25.75
CA ASP A 5 22.12 -16.12 -26.07
C ASP A 5 21.79 -16.12 -27.58
N GLY A 6 22.77 -15.83 -28.45
CA GLY A 6 22.63 -15.97 -29.91
C GLY A 6 21.65 -15.00 -30.59
N VAL A 7 21.09 -14.02 -29.88
CA VAL A 7 20.18 -13.01 -30.43
C VAL A 7 20.97 -11.73 -30.77
N ASP A 8 21.29 -11.55 -32.05
CA ASP A 8 21.93 -10.34 -32.56
C ASP A 8 20.89 -9.27 -32.89
N SER A 9 20.83 -8.23 -32.06
CA SER A 9 19.92 -7.09 -32.18
C SER A 9 20.14 -6.22 -33.42
N THR A 10 21.23 -6.43 -34.17
CA THR A 10 21.51 -5.69 -35.41
C THR A 10 20.91 -6.36 -36.65
N THR A 11 20.31 -7.55 -36.49
CA THR A 11 19.63 -8.29 -37.56
C THR A 11 18.11 -8.13 -37.44
N ASP A 12 17.41 -8.11 -38.58
CA ASP A 12 15.93 -8.04 -38.61
C ASP A 12 15.28 -9.16 -37.77
N MET A 13 15.89 -10.35 -37.76
CA MET A 13 15.43 -11.49 -36.94
C MET A 13 15.64 -11.26 -35.45
N GLY A 14 16.77 -10.69 -35.04
CA GLY A 14 17.02 -10.37 -33.64
C GLY A 14 16.15 -9.24 -33.12
N GLU A 15 15.84 -8.24 -33.95
CA GLU A 15 14.86 -7.20 -33.62
C GLU A 15 13.47 -7.80 -33.39
N ALA A 16 13.01 -8.68 -34.29
CA ALA A 16 11.74 -9.38 -34.13
C ALA A 16 11.71 -10.25 -32.86
N MET A 17 12.80 -10.97 -32.57
CA MET A 17 12.93 -11.80 -31.36
C MET A 17 12.87 -10.95 -30.08
N MET A 18 13.53 -9.79 -30.06
CA MET A 18 13.45 -8.86 -28.95
C MET A 18 12.03 -8.33 -28.73
N GLY A 19 11.31 -8.01 -29.82
CA GLY A 19 9.90 -7.61 -29.74
C GLY A 19 9.02 -8.70 -29.12
N PHE A 20 9.21 -9.95 -29.56
CA PHE A 20 8.49 -11.10 -29.01
C PHE A 20 8.79 -11.33 -27.51
N LEU A 21 10.08 -11.27 -27.13
CA LEU A 21 10.50 -11.40 -25.74
C LEU A 21 9.95 -10.26 -24.87
N ALA A 22 9.89 -9.03 -25.40
CA ALA A 22 9.29 -7.90 -24.71
C ALA A 22 7.79 -8.12 -24.47
N ILE A 23 7.05 -8.60 -25.47
CA ILE A 23 5.62 -8.94 -25.34
C ILE A 23 5.43 -10.04 -24.29
N PHE A 24 6.29 -11.07 -24.30
CA PHE A 24 6.24 -12.16 -23.34
C PHE A 24 6.50 -11.66 -21.91
N ALA A 25 7.55 -10.86 -21.71
CA ALA A 25 7.86 -10.27 -20.41
C ALA A 25 6.70 -9.41 -19.87
N GLN A 26 6.04 -8.64 -20.74
CA GLN A 26 4.85 -7.88 -20.37
C GLN A 26 3.67 -8.78 -20.00
N MET A 27 3.47 -9.87 -20.73
CA MET A 27 2.42 -10.84 -20.46
C MET A 27 2.62 -11.51 -19.10
N GLU A 28 3.83 -11.98 -18.81
CA GLU A 28 4.18 -12.61 -17.54
C GLU A 28 3.97 -11.63 -16.37
N ARG A 29 4.42 -10.38 -16.51
CA ARG A 29 4.16 -9.32 -15.52
C ARG A 29 2.67 -9.13 -15.27
N ARG A 30 1.83 -9.16 -16.31
CA ARG A 30 0.37 -9.08 -16.17
C ARG A 30 -0.19 -10.29 -15.42
N PHE A 31 0.30 -11.50 -15.68
CA PHE A 31 -0.14 -12.70 -14.96
C PHE A 31 0.20 -12.66 -13.47
N ILE A 32 1.43 -12.26 -13.11
CA ILE A 32 1.84 -12.10 -11.71
C ILE A 32 0.90 -11.10 -11.02
N GLN A 33 0.65 -9.94 -11.62
CA GLN A 33 -0.27 -8.94 -11.06
C GLN A 33 -1.69 -9.48 -10.86
N ARG A 34 -2.24 -10.20 -11.84
CA ARG A 34 -3.58 -10.81 -11.71
C ARG A 34 -3.63 -11.80 -10.55
N ARG A 35 -2.61 -12.66 -10.42
CA ARG A 35 -2.52 -13.63 -9.33
C ARG A 35 -2.44 -12.95 -7.97
N THR A 36 -1.60 -11.91 -7.83
CA THR A 36 -1.52 -11.13 -6.59
C THR A 36 -2.86 -10.47 -6.25
N ARG A 37 -3.56 -9.91 -7.23
CA ARG A 37 -4.88 -9.30 -7.02
C ARG A 37 -5.93 -10.32 -6.59
N SER A 38 -5.93 -11.52 -7.20
CA SER A 38 -6.82 -12.63 -6.78
C SER A 38 -6.57 -13.01 -5.33
N GLY A 39 -5.31 -13.24 -4.95
CA GLY A 39 -4.97 -13.59 -3.57
C GLY A 39 -5.32 -12.49 -2.56
N LEU A 40 -5.14 -11.21 -2.93
CA LEU A 40 -5.59 -10.09 -2.09
C LEU A 40 -7.11 -10.02 -1.97
N ALA A 41 -7.86 -10.34 -3.02
CA ALA A 41 -9.33 -10.39 -2.98
C ALA A 41 -9.82 -11.51 -2.08
N GLU A 42 -9.24 -12.71 -2.18
CA GLU A 42 -9.53 -13.85 -1.30
C GLU A 42 -9.20 -13.54 0.17
N ALA A 43 -8.02 -12.95 0.43
CA ALA A 43 -7.65 -12.55 1.79
C ALA A 43 -8.63 -11.52 2.37
N ARG A 44 -9.09 -10.55 1.57
CA ARG A 44 -10.11 -9.59 1.99
C ARG A 44 -11.47 -10.25 2.25
N ALA A 45 -11.87 -11.23 1.44
CA ALA A 45 -13.09 -12.00 1.66
C ALA A 45 -13.06 -12.80 2.98
N GLN A 46 -11.86 -13.23 3.40
CA GLN A 46 -11.62 -13.84 4.72
C GLN A 46 -11.52 -12.81 5.86
N GLY A 47 -11.79 -11.53 5.60
CA GLY A 47 -11.76 -10.46 6.61
C GLY A 47 -10.37 -9.88 6.91
N ARG A 48 -9.31 -10.28 6.18
CA ARG A 48 -7.99 -9.65 6.36
C ARG A 48 -8.00 -8.24 5.77
N VAL A 49 -7.80 -7.25 6.63
CA VAL A 49 -7.55 -5.86 6.24
C VAL A 49 -6.04 -5.66 6.08
N GLY A 50 -5.56 -5.65 4.84
CA GLY A 50 -4.17 -5.35 4.53
C GLY A 50 -3.79 -3.87 4.75
N GLY A 51 -2.52 -3.54 4.56
CA GLY A 51 -2.00 -2.17 4.73
C GLY A 51 -1.38 -1.92 6.11
N ARG A 52 -1.00 -0.67 6.39
CA ARG A 52 -0.39 -0.29 7.68
C ARG A 52 -1.45 -0.36 8.78
N PRO A 53 -1.16 -1.02 9.92
CA PRO A 53 -2.07 -1.03 11.07
C PRO A 53 -2.46 0.38 11.52
N ARG A 54 -3.68 0.52 12.04
CA ARG A 54 -4.16 1.79 12.60
C ARG A 54 -3.27 2.19 13.78
N ALA A 55 -2.96 3.49 13.88
CA ALA A 55 -2.11 4.02 14.93
C ALA A 55 -2.80 4.04 16.30
N LEU A 56 -4.13 4.24 16.31
CA LEU A 56 -4.97 4.19 17.50
C LEU A 56 -6.02 3.08 17.38
N ASN A 57 -6.27 2.39 18.48
CA ASN A 57 -7.44 1.50 18.62
C ASN A 57 -8.73 2.31 18.85
N SER A 58 -9.91 1.68 18.84
CA SER A 58 -11.18 2.41 18.98
C SER A 58 -11.30 3.11 20.35
N LEU A 59 -10.83 2.46 21.42
CA LEU A 59 -10.87 3.01 22.77
C LEU A 59 -9.99 4.27 22.87
N GLN A 60 -8.76 4.22 22.35
CA GLN A 60 -7.84 5.35 22.30
C GLN A 60 -8.38 6.48 21.43
N THR A 61 -9.11 6.16 20.37
CA THR A 61 -9.77 7.16 19.53
C THR A 61 -10.86 7.88 20.32
N GLN A 62 -11.70 7.14 21.06
CA GLN A 62 -12.71 7.74 21.95
C GLN A 62 -12.09 8.58 23.06
N THR A 63 -10.98 8.11 23.66
CA THR A 63 -10.24 8.89 24.65
C THR A 63 -9.68 10.18 24.05
N ALA A 64 -9.16 10.14 22.82
CA ALA A 64 -8.66 11.33 22.14
C ALA A 64 -9.77 12.37 21.89
N VAL A 65 -10.94 11.92 21.44
CA VAL A 65 -12.12 12.79 21.22
C VAL A 65 -12.58 13.39 22.54
N ARG A 66 -12.76 12.57 23.58
CA ARG A 66 -13.16 13.04 24.91
C ARG A 66 -12.20 14.09 25.47
N MET A 67 -10.89 13.83 25.40
CA MET A 67 -9.90 14.79 25.88
C MET A 67 -9.93 16.10 25.07
N SER A 68 -10.25 16.03 23.78
CA SER A 68 -10.44 17.21 22.94
C SER A 68 -11.68 18.00 23.36
N ASP A 69 -12.80 17.32 23.62
CA ASP A 69 -14.06 17.93 24.08
C ASP A 69 -13.92 18.57 25.47
N GLU A 70 -13.09 17.98 26.34
CA GLU A 70 -12.69 18.51 27.65
C GLU A 70 -11.74 19.72 27.54
N GLY A 71 -11.29 20.09 26.33
CA GLY A 71 -10.46 21.27 26.07
C GLY A 71 -8.95 21.04 26.25
N HIS A 72 -8.48 19.80 26.32
CA HIS A 72 -7.04 19.52 26.38
C HIS A 72 -6.33 19.90 25.07
N ARG A 73 -5.09 20.39 25.18
CA ARG A 73 -4.29 20.71 24.00
C ARG A 73 -3.91 19.42 23.25
N VAL A 74 -3.99 19.46 21.93
CA VAL A 74 -3.64 18.33 21.03
C VAL A 74 -2.25 17.75 21.31
N ARG A 75 -1.28 18.60 21.67
CA ARG A 75 0.07 18.18 22.03
C ARG A 75 0.12 17.24 23.25
N ASP A 76 -0.75 17.46 24.23
CA ASP A 76 -0.77 16.71 25.48
C ASP A 76 -1.52 15.39 25.28
N ILE A 77 -2.57 15.41 24.45
CA ILE A 77 -3.27 14.21 23.98
C ILE A 77 -2.30 13.30 23.19
N ALA A 78 -1.53 13.87 22.26
CA ALA A 78 -0.55 13.15 21.45
C ALA A 78 0.53 12.47 22.31
N LYS A 79 1.07 13.18 23.31
CA LYS A 79 2.03 12.62 24.27
C LYS A 79 1.42 11.48 25.08
N THR A 80 0.20 11.67 25.57
CA THR A 80 -0.50 10.68 26.40
C THR A 80 -0.77 9.39 25.63
N LEU A 81 -1.20 9.52 24.37
CA LEU A 81 -1.48 8.39 23.48
C LEU A 81 -0.24 7.88 22.74
N LYS A 82 0.95 8.47 22.98
CA LYS A 82 2.23 8.12 22.36
C LYS A 82 2.18 8.11 20.82
N VAL A 83 1.50 9.09 20.24
CA VAL A 83 1.42 9.29 18.78
C VAL A 83 1.84 10.71 18.40
N SER A 84 2.04 10.95 17.11
CA SER A 84 2.37 12.29 16.61
C SER A 84 1.14 13.20 16.62
N GLU A 85 1.34 14.51 16.80
CA GLU A 85 0.25 15.50 16.74
C GLU A 85 -0.58 15.43 15.44
N PRO A 86 0.02 15.27 14.24
CA PRO A 86 -0.74 15.09 13.00
C PRO A 86 -1.64 13.85 13.02
N THR A 87 -1.26 12.81 13.76
CA THR A 87 -2.11 11.62 13.91
C THR A 87 -3.39 11.99 14.64
N ILE A 88 -3.31 12.75 15.74
CA ILE A 88 -4.49 13.21 16.49
C ILE A 88 -5.41 14.09 15.63
N TYR A 89 -4.87 15.09 14.93
CA TYR A 89 -5.67 15.93 14.02
C TYR A 89 -6.42 15.12 12.94
N ARG A 90 -5.77 14.08 12.39
CA ARG A 90 -6.42 13.19 11.42
C ARG A 90 -7.57 12.38 12.03
N TYR A 91 -7.45 11.95 13.29
CA TYR A 91 -8.52 11.22 13.97
C TYR A 91 -9.67 12.14 14.41
N LEU A 92 -9.38 13.37 14.86
CA LEU A 92 -10.41 14.35 15.23
C LEU A 92 -11.22 14.82 14.00
N SER A 93 -10.56 15.19 12.91
CA SER A 93 -11.25 15.58 11.66
C SER A 93 -12.04 14.44 11.00
N ALA A 94 -11.68 13.18 11.28
CA ALA A 94 -12.45 12.02 10.84
C ALA A 94 -13.66 11.71 11.76
N ALA A 95 -13.68 12.25 12.99
CA ALA A 95 -14.77 12.08 13.94
C ALA A 95 -15.85 13.18 13.85
N GLU A 96 -15.48 14.36 13.32
CA GLU A 96 -16.41 15.47 13.04
C GLU A 96 -17.30 15.26 11.80
N LYS A 97 -17.00 14.23 10.99
CA LYS A 97 -17.79 13.83 9.81
C LYS A 97 -18.68 12.64 10.11
#